data_AF-A0A9E3NDW2-F1
#
_entry.id   AF-A0A9E3NDW2-F1
#
_cell.length_a   1.000
_cell.length_b   1.000
_cell.length_c   1.000
_cell.angle_alpha   90.00
_cell.angle_beta   90.00
_cell.angle_gamma   90.00
#
_symmetry.space_group_name_H-M   'P 1'
#
loop_
_entity.id
_entity.type
_entity.pdbx_description
1 polymer ?
#
loop_
_entity_poly.entity_id
_entity_poly.type
_entity_poly.pdbx_seq_one_letter_code
_entity_poly.pdbx_strand_id
1 'polypeptide(L)' 'LSALEAKHNVLDRQITAENQRPAPDTRILADLKKQKLRVKEAIAAI' A
#
# COMPACT_ATOMS: atom_id res chain seq x y z
N LEU A 1 -9.39 9.53 -10.84
CA LEU A 1 -9.47 8.14 -10.33
C LEU A 1 -8.19 7.34 -10.65
N SER A 2 -7.79 7.24 -11.91
CA SER A 2 -6.63 6.47 -12.40
C SER A 2 -5.30 6.67 -11.64
N ALA A 3 -4.95 7.91 -11.29
CA ALA A 3 -3.70 8.18 -10.56
C ALA A 3 -3.70 7.65 -9.12
N LEU A 4 -4.84 7.74 -8.42
CA LEU A 4 -4.99 7.21 -7.06
C LEU A 4 -5.03 5.68 -7.08
N GLU A 5 -5.73 5.08 -8.05
CA GLU A 5 -5.74 3.63 -8.26
C GLU A 5 -4.35 3.08 -8.59
N ALA A 6 -3.59 3.78 -9.45
CA ALA A 6 -2.21 3.42 -9.74
C ALA A 6 -1.35 3.45 -8.47
N LYS A 7 -1.49 4.49 -7.64
CA LYS A 7 -0.79 4.59 -6.34
C LYS A 7 -1.18 3.46 -5.39
N HIS A 8 -2.47 3.13 -5.32
CA HIS A 8 -2.97 2.01 -4.52
C HIS A 8 -2.34 0.68 -4.97
N ASN A 9 -2.30 0.42 -6.28
CA ASN A 9 -1.72 -0.79 -6.85
C ASN A 9 -0.20 -0.89 -6.60
N VAL A 10 0.52 0.23 -6.66
CA VAL A 10 1.95 0.26 -6.32
C VAL A 10 2.19 -0.10 -4.86
N LEU A 11 1.39 0.45 -3.94
CA LEU A 11 1.49 0.13 -2.50
C LEU A 11 1.20 -1.34 -2.24
N ASP A 12 0.24 -1.94 -2.95
CA ASP A 12 -0.06 -3.37 -2.83
C ASP A 12 1.09 -4.27 -3.30
N ARG A 13 1.74 -3.90 -4.40
CA ARG A 13 2.93 -4.62 -4.87
C ARG A 13 4.08 -4.53 -3.86
N GLN A 14 4.30 -3.36 -3.26
CA GLN A 14 5.34 -3.16 -2.24
C GLN A 14 5.05 -3.99 -0.97
N ILE A 15 3.80 -4.03 -0.50
CA ILE A 15 3.39 -4.86 0.65
C ILE A 15 3.62 -6.34 0.34
N THR A 16 3.27 -6.78 -0.86
CA THR A 16 3.44 -8.18 -1.28
C THR A 16 4.92 -8.55 -1.36
N ALA A 17 5.73 -7.69 -1.97
CA ALA A 17 7.18 -7.88 -2.07
C ALA A 17 7.83 -7.95 -0.68
N GLU A 18 7.45 -7.07 0.24
CA GLU A 18 8.00 -7.06 1.60
C GLU A 18 7.57 -8.30 2.40
N ASN A 19 6.32 -8.76 2.27
CA ASN A 19 5.84 -9.99 2.92
C ASN A 19 6.53 -11.26 2.40
N GLN A 20 7.01 -11.26 1.16
CA GLN A 20 7.72 -12.39 0.57
C GLN A 20 9.19 -12.48 1.01
N ARG A 21 9.70 -11.46 1.71
CA ARG A 21 11.08 -11.48 2.21
C ARG A 21 11.20 -12.52 3.33
N PRO A 22 12.33 -13.25 3.42
CA PRO A 22 12.58 -14.22 4.49
C PRO A 22 12.51 -13.62 5.91
N ALA A 23 12.81 -12.32 6.04
CA ALA A 23 12.64 -11.54 7.26
C ALA A 23 11.96 -10.21 6.92
N PRO A 24 10.62 -10.15 6.92
CA PRO A 24 9.88 -8.92 6.60
C PRO A 24 10.10 -7.84 7.66
N ASP A 25 10.31 -6.60 7.22
CA ASP A 25 10.30 -5.45 8.11
C ASP A 25 8.84 -5.07 8.44
N THR A 26 8.43 -5.38 9.66
CA THR A 26 7.08 -5.12 10.16
C THR A 26 6.75 -3.63 10.25
N ARG A 27 7.75 -2.76 10.43
CA ARG A 27 7.58 -1.30 10.48
C ARG A 27 7.28 -0.77 9.08
N ILE A 28 8.04 -1.22 8.08
CA ILE A 28 7.80 -0.90 6.67
C ILE A 28 6.43 -1.41 6.24
N LEU A 29 6.06 -2.64 6.58
CA LEU A 29 4.74 -3.19 6.28
C LEU A 29 3.60 -2.36 6.90
N ALA A 30 3.75 -1.92 8.16
CA ALA A 30 2.76 -1.09 8.82
C ALA A 30 2.62 0.27 8.12
N ASP A 31 3.73 0.91 7.77
CA ASP A 31 3.74 2.20 7.07
C ASP A 31 3.11 2.09 5.67
N LEU A 32 3.43 1.04 4.91
CA LEU A 32 2.87 0.79 3.59
C LEU A 32 1.36 0.53 3.66
N LYS A 33 0.89 -0.28 4.62
CA LYS A 33 -0.54 -0.54 4.84
C LYS A 33 -1.29 0.74 5.22
N LYS A 34 -0.70 1.60 6.06
CA LYS A 34 -1.30 2.89 6.44
C LYS A 34 -1.42 3.82 5.24
N GLN A 35 -0.39 3.88 4.38
CA GLN A 35 -0.46 4.64 3.14
C GLN A 35 -1.53 4.10 2.19
N LYS A 36 -1.64 2.77 2.05
CA LYS A 36 -2.66 2.12 1.24
C LYS A 36 -4.07 2.46 1.72
N LEU A 37 -4.29 2.45 3.04
CA LEU A 37 -5.58 2.82 3.63
C LEU A 37 -5.97 4.26 3.28
N ARG A 38 -5.05 5.22 3.45
CA ARG A 38 -5.30 6.63 3.10
C ARG A 38 -5.66 6.82 1.63
N VAL A 39 -4.98 6.10 0.72
CA VAL A 39 -5.28 6.16 -0.72
C VAL A 39 -6.65 5.55 -1.01
N LYS A 40 -7.00 4.43 -0.35
CA LYS A 40 -8.33 3.81 -0.47
C LYS A 40 -9.44 4.75 0.01
N GLU A 41 -9.24 5.43 1.14
CA GLU A 41 -10.17 6.45 1.65
C GLU A 41 -10.31 7.62 0.68
N ALA A 42 -9.20 8.11 0.12
CA ALA A 42 -9.23 9.17 -0.88
C ALA A 42 -9.94 8.77 -2.18
N ILE A 43 -9.85 7.49 -2.59
CA ILE A 43 -10.63 6.96 -3.71
C ILE A 43 -12.13 6.93 -3.37
N ALA A 44 -12.48 6.49 -2.16
CA ALA A 44 -13.87 6.37 -1.72
C ALA A 44 -14.55 7.73 -1.46
N ALA A 45 -13.76 8.78 -1.22
CA ALA A 45 -14.24 10.14 -1.01
C ALA A 45 -14.48 10.94 -2.31
N ILE A 46 -14.20 10.33 -3.48
CA ILE A 46 -14.46 10.88 -4.82
C ILE A 46 -15.75 10.25 -5.36
#